data_AF-A0A943UH88-F1
#
_entry.id   AF-A0A943UH88-F1
#
_cell.length_a   1.000
_cell.length_b   1.000
_cell.length_c   1.000
_cell.angle_alpha   90.00
_cell.angle_beta   90.00
_cell.angle_gamma   90.00
#
_symmetry.space_group_name_H-M   'P 1'
#
loop_
_entity.id
_entity.type
_entity.pdbx_description
1 polymer ?
#
loop_
_entity_poly.entity_id
_entity_poly.type
_entity_poly.pdbx_seq_one_letter_code
_entity_poly.pdbx_strand_id
1 'polypeptide(L)' 'MTETKRREWHAQTAYTRMVSARLPIDLADRLKAYCDQHGATMTDVVQSAVSQYLDDADAQDELSRGGSRFLIL' A
#
# COMPACT_ATOMS: atom_id res chain seq x y z
N MET A 1 29.35 25.16 20.99
CA MET A 1 28.37 24.77 19.94
C MET A 1 28.16 23.28 20.09
N THR A 2 27.04 22.86 20.65
CA THR A 2 26.73 21.43 20.84
C THR A 2 26.27 20.85 19.52
N GLU A 3 27.09 19.97 18.94
CA GLU A 3 26.81 19.26 17.69
C GLU A 3 25.60 18.34 17.88
N THR A 4 24.49 18.64 17.20
CA THR A 4 23.30 17.78 17.16
C THR A 4 23.66 16.51 16.40
N LYS A 5 23.97 15.42 17.12
CA LYS A 5 24.18 14.10 16.55
C LYS A 5 22.92 13.70 15.76
N ARG A 6 23.04 13.65 14.42
CA ARG A 6 21.94 13.22 13.54
C ARG A 6 21.53 11.81 13.96
N ARG A 7 20.23 11.61 14.15
CA ARG A 7 19.66 10.32 14.54
C ARG A 7 20.00 9.29 13.44
N GLU A 8 20.82 8.31 13.78
CA GLU A 8 21.16 7.20 12.88
C GLU A 8 19.96 6.25 12.84
N TRP A 9 19.24 6.27 11.72
CA TRP A 9 18.15 5.32 11.49
C TRP A 9 18.75 3.97 11.09
N HIS A 10 18.18 2.90 11.61
CA HIS A 10 18.59 1.55 11.24
C HIS A 10 18.44 1.36 9.73
N ALA A 11 19.42 0.73 9.06
CA ALA A 11 19.50 0.66 7.59
C ALA A 11 18.21 0.16 6.90
N GLN A 12 17.46 -0.72 7.56
CA GLN A 12 16.16 -1.22 7.05
C GLN A 12 15.06 -0.15 7.03
N THR A 13 15.06 0.79 7.97
CA THR A 13 14.07 1.88 8.03
C THR A 13 14.47 3.09 7.20
N ALA A 14 15.73 3.15 6.74
CA ALA A 14 16.26 4.28 5.98
C ALA A 14 15.53 4.52 4.64
N TYR A 15 14.89 3.49 4.08
CA TYR A 15 14.15 3.54 2.81
C TYR A 15 12.64 3.40 2.98
N THR A 16 12.12 3.64 4.19
CA THR A 16 10.68 3.55 4.47
C THR A 16 10.05 4.93 4.59
N ARG A 17 8.79 5.06 4.16
CA ARG A 17 7.96 6.22 4.44
C ARG A 17 6.74 5.78 5.23
N MET A 18 6.41 6.53 6.28
CA MET A 18 5.19 6.32 7.05
C MET A 18 4.06 7.12 6.41
N VAL A 19 2.97 6.42 6.08
CA VAL A 19 1.69 7.01 5.70
C VAL A 19 0.68 6.56 6.75
N SER A 20 -0.12 7.49 7.29
CA SER A 20 -1.14 7.18 8.29
C SER A 20 -2.51 7.61 7.79
N ALA A 21 -3.48 6.71 7.92
CA ALA A 21 -4.88 6.95 7.60
C ALA A 21 -5.75 6.32 8.69
N ARG A 22 -6.94 6.88 8.91
CA ARG A 22 -7.92 6.29 9.82
C ARG A 22 -8.97 5.54 9.01
N LEU A 23 -9.17 4.28 9.36
CA LEU A 23 -10.28 3.50 8.84
C LEU A 23 -11.57 3.87 9.60
N PRO A 24 -12.72 3.98 8.93
CA PRO A 24 -14.01 3.96 9.61
C PRO A 24 -14.15 2.75 10.53
N ILE A 25 -14.81 2.93 11.67
CA ILE A 25 -14.87 1.92 12.73
C ILE A 25 -15.48 0.60 12.24
N ASP A 26 -16.55 0.66 11.44
CA ASP A 26 -17.21 -0.52 10.89
C ASP A 26 -16.28 -1.33 9.97
N LEU A 27 -15.40 -0.65 9.22
CA LEU A 27 -14.42 -1.32 8.37
C LEU A 27 -13.28 -1.94 9.20
N ALA A 28 -12.88 -1.29 10.29
CA ALA A 28 -11.87 -1.82 11.19
C ALA A 28 -12.35 -3.11 11.88
N ASP A 29 -13.61 -3.13 12.32
CA ASP A 29 -14.23 -4.31 12.93
C ASP A 29 -14.36 -5.47 11.95
N ARG A 30 -14.76 -5.18 10.71
CA ARG A 30 -14.81 -6.18 9.63
C ARG A 30 -13.42 -6.74 9.30
N LEU A 31 -12.40 -5.88 9.21
CA LEU A 31 -11.02 -6.30 8.96
C LEU A 31 -10.52 -7.20 10.10
N LYS A 32 -10.81 -6.83 11.35
CA LYS A 32 -10.45 -7.64 12.51
C LYS A 32 -11.10 -9.03 12.44
N ALA A 33 -12.40 -9.09 12.20
CA ALA A 33 -13.13 -10.36 12.10
C ALA A 33 -12.57 -11.25 10.98
N TYR A 34 -12.19 -10.66 9.84
CA TYR A 34 -11.52 -11.39 8.76
C TYR A 34 -10.17 -11.97 9.21
N CYS A 35 -9.33 -11.16 9.84
CA CYS A 35 -8.03 -11.63 10.37
C CYS A 35 -8.18 -12.79 11.35
N ASP A 36 -9.15 -12.70 12.27
CA ASP A 36 -9.42 -13.73 13.27
C ASP A 36 -9.90 -15.06 12.63
N GLN A 37 -10.70 -14.98 11.55
CA GLN A 37 -11.21 -16.15 10.83
C GLN A 37 -10.14 -16.85 9.97
N HIS A 38 -9.24 -16.08 9.38
CA HIS A 38 -8.29 -16.58 8.38
C HIS A 38 -6.85 -16.75 8.92
N GLY A 39 -6.62 -16.42 10.20
CA GLY A 39 -5.28 -16.50 10.81
C GLY A 39 -4.28 -15.51 10.21
N ALA A 40 -4.77 -14.40 9.63
CA ALA A 40 -3.96 -13.38 8.99
C ALA A 40 -3.70 -12.21 9.94
N THR A 41 -2.60 -11.48 9.74
CA THR A 41 -2.37 -10.22 10.47
C THR A 41 -2.98 -9.04 9.72
N MET A 42 -3.42 -8.00 10.45
CA MET A 42 -3.94 -6.78 9.81
C MET A 42 -2.90 -6.14 8.88
N THR A 43 -1.62 -6.20 9.24
CA THR A 43 -0.53 -5.66 8.43
C THR A 43 -0.43 -6.38 7.09
N ASP A 44 -0.49 -7.71 7.08
CA ASP A 44 -0.39 -8.50 5.85
C ASP A 44 -1.58 -8.20 4.92
N VAL A 45 -2.79 -8.10 5.49
CA VAL A 45 -4.01 -7.79 4.72
C VAL A 45 -3.93 -6.39 4.12
N VAL A 46 -3.51 -5.39 4.91
CA VAL A 46 -3.35 -4.01 4.41
C VAL A 46 -2.25 -3.93 3.36
N GLN A 47 -1.12 -4.60 3.56
CA GLN A 47 -0.04 -4.65 2.57
C GLN A 47 -0.54 -5.26 1.25
N SER A 48 -1.22 -6.40 1.32
CA SER A 48 -1.76 -7.06 0.14
C SER A 48 -2.80 -6.20 -0.59
N ALA A 49 -3.69 -5.53 0.16
CA ALA A 49 -4.70 -4.65 -0.42
C ALA A 49 -4.08 -3.44 -1.12
N VAL A 50 -3.01 -2.85 -0.55
CA VAL A 50 -2.28 -1.74 -1.15
C VAL A 50 -1.57 -2.19 -2.43
N SER A 51 -0.89 -3.33 -2.41
CA SER A 51 -0.24 -3.88 -3.61
C SER A 51 -1.26 -4.13 -4.72
N GLN A 52 -2.37 -4.80 -4.40
CA GLN A 52 -3.42 -5.09 -5.38
C GLN A 52 -4.03 -3.82 -5.98
N TYR A 53 -4.30 -2.80 -5.14
CA TYR A 53 -4.84 -1.53 -5.63
C TYR A 53 -3.91 -0.84 -6.63
N LEU A 54 -2.59 -0.91 -6.40
CA LEU A 54 -1.59 -0.32 -7.31
C LEU A 54 -1.47 -1.14 -8.60
N ASP A 55 -1.41 -2.47 -8.50
CA ASP A 55 -1.34 -3.35 -9.66
C ASP A 55 -2.56 -3.17 -10.58
N ASP A 56 -3.76 -3.06 -9.99
CA ASP A 56 -5.00 -2.81 -10.73
C ASP A 56 -4.99 -1.43 -11.41
N ALA A 57 -4.46 -0.41 -10.75
CA ALA A 57 -4.35 0.94 -11.30
C ALA A 57 -3.36 0.99 -12.47
N ASP A 58 -2.22 0.31 -12.36
CA ASP A 58 -1.22 0.21 -13.42
C ASP A 58 -1.77 -0.57 -14.63
N ALA A 59 -2.48 -1.67 -14.40
CA ALA A 59 -3.14 -2.44 -15.47
C ALA A 59 -4.20 -1.61 -16.22
N GLN A 60 -4.94 -0.75 -15.52
CA GLN A 60 -5.91 0.17 -16.14
C GLN A 60 -5.24 1.28 -16.95
N ASP A 61 -4.10 1.80 -16.49
CA ASP A 61 -3.32 2.78 -17.25
C ASP A 61 -2.71 2.16 -18.51
N GLU A 62 -2.20 0.92 -18.43
CA GLU A 62 -1.72 0.17 -19.59
C GLU A 62 -2.82 -0.10 -20.61
N LEU A 63 -4.03 -0.49 -20.17
CA LEU A 63 -5.19 -0.65 -21.06
C LEU A 63 -5.55 0.68 -21.74
N SER A 64 -5.54 1.78 -20.98
CA SER A 64 -5.88 3.11 -21.47
C SER A 64 -4.84 3.64 -22.48
N ARG A 65 -3.56 3.32 -22.27
CA ARG A 65 -2.45 3.65 -23.20
C ARG A 65 -2.36 2.70 -24.39
N GLY A 66 -2.80 1.45 -24.24
CA GLY A 66 -2.84 0.43 -25.29
C GLY A 66 -4.01 0.57 -26.28
N GLY A 67 -5.01 1.39 -25.95
CA GLY A 67 -6.21 1.62 -26.76
C GLY A 67 -6.03 2.42 -28.07
N SER A 68 -4.82 2.87 -28.42
CA SER A 68 -4.56 3.68 -29.62
C SER A 68 -3.67 3.00 -30.67
N ARG A 69 -3.85 1.70 -30.94
CA ARG A 69 -3.23 1.04 -32.10
C ARG A 69 -4.11 0.01 -32.81
N PHE A 70 -5.38 0.32 -33.09
CA PHE A 70 -6.14 -0.43 -34.11
C PHE A 70 -7.12 0.48 -34.86
N LEU A 71 -6.59 1.45 -35.60
CA LEU A 71 -7.29 2.05 -36.75
C LEU A 71 -6.23 2.45 -37.79
N ILE A 72 -5.85 1.51 -38.65
CA ILE A 72 -5.49 1.81 -40.04
C ILE A 72 -6.23 0.79 -40.89
N LEU A 73 -7.13 1.34 -41.71
CA LEU A 73 -7.88 0.70 -42.80
C LEU A 73 -6.94 0.10 -43.85
#